data_AF-A0A9W9V0V4-F1
#
_entry.id   AF-A0A9W9V0V4-F1
#
_cell.length_a   1.000
_cell.length_b   1.000
_cell.length_c   1.000
_cell.angle_alpha   90.00
_cell.angle_beta   90.00
_cell.angle_gamma   90.00
#
_symmetry.space_group_name_H-M   'P 1'
#
loop_
_entity.id
_entity.type
_entity.pdbx_description
1 polymer ?
#
loop_
_entity_poly.entity_id
_entity_poly.type
_entity_poly.pdbx_seq_one_letter_code
_entity_poly.pdbx_strand_id
1 'polypeptide(L)'
;MVIFTVNDLLRWSKAILDAGQGQEIETPKKSILKQVPEFLQPQIPIDDKVLPGQSYGFGWVRAHLPGVVGILGDNLDLWGTPNLPVLGGGGQSRQIIYHQGATLGYLSFLALFPETQSAVVVLANATAMSDVAVWVGRVLIEALFDSQPRTDYVKLSREGKYRKLKLFEDMQASLAKERAPETRPLSLDAYVGKYANQTHKFVLESSFDPDDSDSLVFSFQSLTSQCYRLRHLRDNVFEWAQIIWDIDEIPHSGGVIFSRLDEQELREGSE
;
A
#
# COMPACT_ATOMS: atom_id res chain seq x y z
N MET A 1 -14.18 2.87 3.02
CA MET A 1 -13.42 1.98 3.90
C MET A 1 -14.37 0.94 4.46
N VAL A 2 -14.07 -0.35 4.32
CA VAL A 2 -14.85 -1.45 4.90
C VAL A 2 -14.01 -2.09 5.99
N ILE A 3 -14.60 -2.34 7.15
CA ILE A 3 -13.94 -2.99 8.29
C ILE A 3 -14.54 -4.38 8.43
N PHE A 4 -13.67 -5.38 8.61
CA PHE A 4 -14.05 -6.79 8.67
C PHE A 4 -13.18 -7.55 9.67
N THR A 5 -13.72 -8.64 10.20
CA THR A 5 -12.93 -9.63 10.96
C THR A 5 -12.47 -10.77 10.04
N VAL A 6 -11.53 -11.59 10.52
CA VAL A 6 -11.10 -12.81 9.82
C VAL A 6 -12.30 -13.73 9.55
N ASN A 7 -13.21 -13.87 10.51
CA ASN A 7 -14.39 -14.73 10.37
C ASN A 7 -15.37 -14.21 9.31
N ASP A 8 -15.53 -12.88 9.19
CA ASP A 8 -16.38 -12.31 8.14
C ASP A 8 -15.81 -12.60 6.75
N LEU A 9 -14.51 -12.38 6.56
CA LEU A 9 -13.84 -12.68 5.30
C LEU A 9 -13.87 -14.17 4.98
N LEU A 10 -13.66 -15.06 5.95
CA LEU A 10 -13.75 -16.51 5.71
C LEU A 10 -15.17 -16.95 5.30
N ARG A 11 -16.21 -16.40 5.93
CA ARG A 11 -17.60 -16.66 5.53
C ARG A 11 -17.88 -16.15 4.13
N TRP A 12 -17.38 -14.95 3.82
CA TRP A 12 -17.51 -14.37 2.49
C TRP A 12 -16.76 -15.17 1.43
N SER A 13 -15.51 -15.57 1.71
CA SER A 13 -14.69 -16.42 0.83
C SER A 13 -15.38 -17.74 0.54
N LYS A 14 -15.96 -18.40 1.55
CA LYS A 14 -16.76 -19.61 1.35
C LYS A 14 -17.93 -19.37 0.41
N ALA A 15 -18.70 -18.30 0.64
CA ALA A 15 -19.85 -17.98 -0.22
C ALA A 15 -19.45 -17.67 -1.67
N ILE A 16 -18.31 -16.97 -1.87
CA ILE A 16 -17.75 -16.69 -3.20
C ILE A 16 -17.29 -17.98 -3.88
N LEU A 17 -16.56 -18.85 -3.18
CA LEU A 17 -16.09 -20.13 -3.71
C LEU A 17 -17.25 -21.06 -4.07
N ASP A 18 -18.25 -21.20 -3.19
CA ASP A 18 -19.47 -21.98 -3.42
C ASP A 18 -20.25 -21.45 -4.65
N ALA A 19 -20.39 -20.12 -4.77
CA ALA A 19 -21.10 -19.49 -5.88
C ALA A 19 -20.31 -19.56 -7.19
N GLY A 20 -18.97 -19.55 -7.14
CA GLY A 20 -18.10 -19.69 -8.30
C GLY A 20 -18.14 -21.10 -8.91
N GLN A 21 -18.39 -22.13 -8.11
CA GLN A 21 -18.61 -23.51 -8.60
C GLN A 21 -20.03 -23.73 -9.16
N GLY A 22 -21.01 -22.98 -8.66
CA GLY A 22 -22.44 -23.24 -8.86
C GLY A 22 -23.00 -23.06 -10.27
N GLN A 23 -22.18 -22.81 -11.29
CA GLN A 23 -22.61 -22.78 -12.70
C GLN A 23 -22.26 -24.05 -13.49
N GLU A 24 -21.43 -24.96 -12.95
CA GLU A 24 -21.10 -26.25 -13.61
C GLU A 24 -21.94 -27.44 -13.11
N ILE A 25 -22.71 -27.26 -12.03
CA ILE A 25 -23.56 -28.32 -11.44
C ILE A 25 -25.00 -28.16 -11.99
N GLU A 26 -25.57 -29.23 -12.54
CA GLU A 26 -26.90 -29.32 -13.20
C GLU A 26 -28.10 -28.81 -12.35
N THR A 27 -27.88 -28.47 -11.08
CA THR A 27 -28.82 -27.72 -10.24
C THR A 27 -28.12 -26.52 -9.63
N PRO A 28 -28.41 -25.28 -10.08
CA PRO A 28 -27.82 -24.09 -9.48
C PRO A 28 -28.26 -24.01 -8.01
N LYS A 29 -27.32 -24.17 -7.07
CA LYS A 29 -27.55 -23.68 -5.71
C LYS A 29 -27.88 -22.20 -5.86
N LYS A 30 -29.08 -21.80 -5.44
CA LYS A 30 -29.55 -20.42 -5.55
C LYS A 30 -28.69 -19.52 -4.64
N SER A 31 -27.56 -19.07 -5.16
CA SER A 31 -26.68 -18.11 -4.50
C SER A 31 -27.31 -16.73 -4.56
N ILE A 32 -27.23 -16.00 -3.44
CA ILE A 32 -27.56 -14.56 -3.42
C ILE A 32 -26.49 -13.73 -4.14
N LEU A 33 -25.27 -14.26 -4.23
CA LEU A 33 -24.16 -13.67 -4.96
C LEU A 33 -24.31 -14.04 -6.43
N LYS A 34 -24.56 -13.03 -7.27
CA LYS A 34 -24.76 -13.17 -8.70
C LYS A 34 -23.45 -12.91 -9.43
N GLN A 35 -23.30 -13.54 -10.60
CA GLN A 35 -22.20 -13.29 -11.53
C GLN A 35 -20.80 -13.47 -10.92
N VAL A 36 -20.67 -14.37 -9.94
CA VAL A 36 -19.39 -14.62 -9.26
C VAL A 36 -18.33 -15.14 -10.25
N PRO A 37 -18.63 -16.07 -11.18
CA PRO A 37 -17.66 -16.48 -12.18
C PRO A 37 -17.11 -15.30 -13.00
N GLU A 38 -17.98 -14.41 -13.49
CA GLU A 38 -17.62 -13.23 -14.28
C GLU A 38 -16.76 -12.23 -13.48
N PHE A 39 -17.09 -12.04 -12.20
CA PHE A 39 -16.32 -11.19 -11.29
C PHE A 39 -14.90 -11.71 -11.04
N LEU A 40 -14.72 -13.04 -11.05
CA LEU A 40 -13.41 -13.69 -10.86
C LEU A 40 -12.64 -13.87 -12.18
N GLN A 41 -13.20 -13.46 -13.31
CA GLN A 41 -12.54 -13.57 -14.61
C GLN A 41 -11.43 -12.52 -14.80
N PRO A 42 -10.34 -12.90 -15.48
CA PRO A 42 -9.28 -11.98 -15.85
C PRO A 42 -9.83 -10.92 -16.81
N GLN A 43 -9.51 -9.64 -16.58
CA GLN A 43 -9.95 -8.55 -17.46
C GLN A 43 -8.77 -7.95 -18.24
N ILE A 44 -7.63 -7.78 -17.58
CA ILE A 44 -6.42 -7.21 -18.17
C ILE A 44 -5.17 -7.94 -17.65
N PRO A 45 -4.17 -8.23 -18.48
CA PRO A 45 -2.89 -8.76 -17.99
C PRO A 45 -2.17 -7.75 -17.08
N ILE A 46 -1.45 -8.26 -16.09
CA ILE A 46 -0.56 -7.46 -15.24
C ILE A 46 0.88 -7.67 -15.74
N ASP A 47 1.34 -6.73 -16.56
CA ASP A 47 2.69 -6.73 -17.17
C ASP A 47 3.18 -8.12 -17.61
N ASP A 48 2.68 -8.60 -18.75
CA ASP A 48 2.99 -9.94 -19.28
C ASP A 48 4.48 -10.21 -19.51
N LYS A 49 5.31 -9.17 -19.61
CA LYS A 49 6.77 -9.34 -19.80
C LYS A 49 7.45 -9.75 -18.52
N VAL A 50 6.97 -9.29 -17.38
CA VAL A 50 7.62 -9.47 -16.07
C VAL A 50 6.85 -10.45 -15.19
N LEU A 51 5.53 -10.51 -15.32
CA LEU A 51 4.63 -11.39 -14.56
C LEU A 51 3.73 -12.19 -15.51
N PRO A 52 4.31 -13.06 -16.35
CA PRO A 52 3.56 -13.76 -17.39
C PRO A 52 2.41 -14.58 -16.80
N GLY A 53 1.22 -14.40 -17.38
CA GLY A 53 0.00 -15.13 -16.99
C GLY A 53 -0.69 -14.59 -15.74
N GLN A 54 -0.24 -13.46 -15.18
CA GLN A 54 -0.99 -12.73 -14.16
C GLN A 54 -1.96 -11.74 -14.80
N SER A 55 -3.10 -11.56 -14.15
CA SER A 55 -4.16 -10.67 -14.64
C SER A 55 -4.89 -10.02 -13.49
N TYR A 56 -5.50 -8.87 -13.78
CA TYR A 56 -6.37 -8.15 -12.86
C TYR A 56 -7.80 -8.13 -13.39
N GLY A 57 -8.78 -8.19 -12.50
CA GLY A 57 -10.19 -8.11 -12.85
C GLY A 57 -11.04 -7.81 -11.63
N PHE A 58 -11.90 -6.79 -11.73
CA PHE A 58 -12.90 -6.44 -10.71
C PHE A 58 -12.39 -6.45 -9.24
N GLY A 59 -11.15 -6.02 -8.99
CA GLY A 59 -10.60 -6.00 -7.63
C GLY A 59 -9.76 -7.23 -7.27
N TRP A 60 -9.50 -8.15 -8.20
CA TRP A 60 -8.72 -9.35 -7.95
C TRP A 60 -7.49 -9.44 -8.83
N VAL A 61 -6.39 -9.89 -8.24
CA VAL A 61 -5.28 -10.46 -8.99
C VAL A 61 -5.53 -11.95 -9.16
N ARG A 62 -5.38 -12.44 -10.38
CA ARG A 62 -5.37 -13.86 -10.71
C ARG A 62 -3.97 -14.24 -11.17
N ALA A 63 -3.42 -15.28 -10.57
CA ALA A 63 -2.10 -15.83 -10.87
C ALA A 63 -2.12 -17.36 -10.74
N HIS A 64 -0.98 -17.98 -11.05
CA HIS A 64 -0.76 -19.41 -10.81
C HIS A 64 0.46 -19.61 -9.91
N LEU A 65 0.38 -20.61 -9.04
CA LEU A 65 1.52 -21.16 -8.32
C LEU A 65 2.16 -22.27 -9.17
N PRO A 66 3.47 -22.49 -9.13
CA PRO A 66 4.47 -21.60 -8.53
C PRO A 66 4.50 -20.24 -9.25
N GLY A 67 4.53 -19.13 -8.50
CA GLY A 67 4.54 -17.79 -9.09
C GLY A 67 4.73 -16.67 -8.07
N VAL A 68 4.95 -15.45 -8.56
CA VAL A 68 5.07 -14.25 -7.71
C VAL A 68 3.68 -13.84 -7.22
N VAL A 69 3.52 -13.73 -5.90
CA VAL A 69 2.27 -13.31 -5.25
C VAL A 69 2.58 -12.18 -4.28
N GLY A 70 1.71 -11.17 -4.25
CA GLY A 70 1.83 -10.03 -3.36
C GLY A 70 2.15 -8.70 -4.05
N ILE A 71 1.82 -8.56 -5.33
CA ILE A 71 2.24 -7.43 -6.17
C ILE A 71 1.49 -6.11 -5.91
N LEU A 72 0.41 -6.12 -5.12
CA LEU A 72 -0.35 -4.91 -4.76
C LEU A 72 0.06 -4.32 -3.41
N GLY A 73 1.06 -4.89 -2.75
CA GLY A 73 1.48 -4.48 -1.40
C GLY A 73 2.90 -3.93 -1.38
N ASP A 74 3.26 -3.31 -0.25
CA ASP A 74 4.50 -2.55 -0.04
C ASP A 74 5.79 -3.37 -0.28
N ASN A 75 5.71 -4.70 -0.24
CA ASN A 75 6.85 -5.55 -0.54
C ASN A 75 7.32 -5.39 -2.00
N LEU A 76 6.44 -5.02 -2.94
CA LEU A 76 6.85 -4.77 -4.31
C LEU A 76 7.84 -3.60 -4.40
N ASP A 77 7.59 -2.50 -3.67
CA ASP A 77 8.47 -1.33 -3.68
C ASP A 77 9.85 -1.62 -3.08
N LEU A 78 9.93 -2.58 -2.15
CA LEU A 78 11.17 -2.94 -1.47
C LEU A 78 12.08 -3.86 -2.28
N TRP A 79 11.53 -4.77 -3.07
CA TRP A 79 12.32 -5.75 -3.86
C TRP A 79 12.31 -5.48 -5.36
N GLY A 80 11.25 -4.85 -5.88
CA GLY A 80 10.92 -4.82 -7.30
C GLY A 80 10.45 -6.19 -7.81
N THR A 81 9.71 -6.17 -8.91
CA THR A 81 9.12 -7.37 -9.52
C THR A 81 10.07 -8.54 -9.76
N PRO A 82 11.30 -8.36 -10.33
CA PRO A 82 12.16 -9.49 -10.65
C PRO A 82 12.79 -10.17 -9.43
N ASN A 83 12.79 -9.52 -8.26
CA ASN A 83 13.42 -10.05 -7.05
C ASN A 83 12.41 -10.52 -6.01
N LEU A 84 11.11 -10.44 -6.29
CA LEU A 84 10.10 -10.99 -5.39
C LEU A 84 10.20 -12.52 -5.37
N PRO A 85 10.15 -13.14 -4.18
CA PRO A 85 10.28 -14.58 -4.06
C PRO A 85 9.07 -15.27 -4.69
N VAL A 86 9.31 -16.40 -5.37
CA VAL A 86 8.26 -17.28 -5.92
C VAL A 86 7.58 -18.02 -4.78
N LEU A 87 6.25 -18.07 -4.79
CA LEU A 87 5.43 -18.84 -3.85
C LEU A 87 5.11 -20.21 -4.45
N GLY A 88 5.11 -21.26 -3.62
CA GLY A 88 4.65 -22.59 -4.02
C GLY A 88 5.67 -23.37 -4.86
N GLY A 89 6.97 -23.07 -4.74
CA GLY A 89 8.03 -23.80 -5.42
C GLY A 89 7.92 -25.32 -5.24
N GLY A 90 8.24 -26.07 -6.31
CA GLY A 90 8.18 -27.54 -6.35
C GLY A 90 6.79 -28.18 -6.22
N GLY A 91 5.73 -27.38 -6.02
CA GLY A 91 4.35 -27.85 -5.92
C GLY A 91 3.64 -28.03 -7.26
N GLN A 92 2.44 -28.61 -7.20
CA GLN A 92 1.53 -28.69 -8.35
C GLN A 92 1.06 -27.30 -8.75
N SER A 93 0.88 -27.08 -10.06
CA SER A 93 0.30 -25.83 -10.56
C SER A 93 -1.11 -25.62 -10.01
N ARG A 94 -1.38 -24.44 -9.46
CA ARG A 94 -2.68 -24.08 -8.85
C ARG A 94 -3.03 -22.63 -9.11
N GLN A 95 -4.28 -22.36 -9.44
CA GLN A 95 -4.75 -21.00 -9.52
C GLN A 95 -4.85 -20.37 -8.13
N ILE A 96 -4.42 -19.12 -8.03
CA ILE A 96 -4.66 -18.27 -6.88
C ILE A 96 -5.39 -17.01 -7.35
N ILE A 97 -6.45 -16.64 -6.65
CA ILE A 97 -7.13 -15.36 -6.82
C ILE A 97 -6.99 -14.59 -5.52
N TYR A 98 -6.37 -13.42 -5.53
CA TYR A 98 -6.03 -12.71 -4.30
C TYR A 98 -6.18 -11.20 -4.40
N HIS A 99 -6.29 -10.58 -3.24
CA HIS A 99 -6.25 -9.13 -3.08
C HIS A 99 -5.45 -8.76 -1.82
N GLN A 100 -4.84 -7.59 -1.85
CA GLN A 100 -4.11 -7.00 -0.73
C GLN A 100 -4.72 -5.64 -0.43
N GLY A 101 -4.70 -5.27 0.84
CA GLY A 101 -5.10 -3.93 1.26
C GLY A 101 -4.11 -3.40 2.27
N ALA A 102 -3.66 -2.17 2.05
CA ALA A 102 -2.87 -1.41 2.99
C ALA A 102 -3.57 -0.09 3.29
N THR A 103 -3.74 0.22 4.57
CA THR A 103 -4.12 1.55 5.06
C THR A 103 -3.32 1.83 6.33
N LEU A 104 -3.37 3.06 6.84
CA LEU A 104 -2.51 3.52 7.93
C LEU A 104 -2.63 2.60 9.16
N GLY A 105 -1.57 1.84 9.44
CA GLY A 105 -1.50 0.89 10.56
C GLY A 105 -2.25 -0.43 10.36
N TYR A 106 -2.83 -0.69 9.17
CA TYR A 106 -3.57 -1.92 8.88
C TYR A 106 -3.19 -2.52 7.53
N LEU A 107 -2.86 -3.81 7.55
CA LEU A 107 -2.55 -4.60 6.38
C LEU A 107 -3.50 -5.80 6.28
N SER A 108 -3.82 -6.19 5.06
CA SER A 108 -4.71 -7.32 4.79
C SER A 108 -4.25 -8.10 3.56
N PHE A 109 -4.41 -9.41 3.63
CA PHE A 109 -4.18 -10.32 2.52
C PHE A 109 -5.30 -11.35 2.49
N LEU A 110 -5.92 -11.52 1.33
CA LEU A 110 -6.95 -12.52 1.08
C LEU A 110 -6.59 -13.28 -0.18
N ALA A 111 -6.56 -14.62 -0.10
CA ALA A 111 -6.37 -15.51 -1.22
C ALA A 111 -7.45 -16.59 -1.26
N LEU A 112 -7.92 -16.90 -2.47
CA LEU A 112 -8.90 -17.93 -2.78
C LEU A 112 -8.25 -18.98 -3.69
N PHE A 113 -8.58 -20.25 -3.43
CA PHE A 113 -8.14 -21.41 -4.21
C PHE A 113 -9.38 -22.20 -4.67
N PRO A 114 -9.96 -21.84 -5.83
CA PRO A 114 -11.19 -22.46 -6.33
C PRO A 114 -11.15 -23.99 -6.40
N GLU A 115 -10.02 -24.56 -6.82
CA GLU A 115 -9.85 -26.01 -7.04
C GLU A 115 -9.91 -26.82 -5.74
N THR A 116 -9.52 -26.21 -4.62
CA THR A 116 -9.47 -26.87 -3.30
C THR A 116 -10.54 -26.33 -2.34
N GLN A 117 -11.39 -25.42 -2.82
CA GLN A 117 -12.41 -24.75 -2.01
C GLN A 117 -11.84 -24.19 -0.69
N SER A 118 -10.63 -23.62 -0.79
CA SER A 118 -9.87 -23.14 0.36
C SER A 118 -9.60 -21.65 0.22
N ALA A 119 -9.44 -20.98 1.36
CA ALA A 119 -9.10 -19.57 1.42
C ALA A 119 -8.10 -19.30 2.56
N VAL A 120 -7.26 -18.29 2.35
CA VAL A 120 -6.33 -17.78 3.36
C VAL A 120 -6.64 -16.31 3.59
N VAL A 121 -6.85 -15.94 4.85
CA VAL A 121 -7.14 -14.58 5.29
C VAL A 121 -6.13 -14.17 6.35
N VAL A 122 -5.50 -13.03 6.15
CA VAL A 122 -4.62 -12.41 7.14
C VAL A 122 -5.00 -10.95 7.30
N LEU A 123 -5.18 -10.53 8.54
CA LEU A 123 -5.39 -9.14 8.93
C LEU A 123 -4.32 -8.79 9.97
N ALA A 124 -3.63 -7.67 9.81
CA ALA A 124 -2.59 -7.22 10.71
C ALA A 124 -2.78 -5.74 11.06
N ASN A 125 -2.66 -5.41 12.35
CA ASN A 125 -2.66 -4.06 12.89
C ASN A 125 -1.22 -3.60 13.18
N ALA A 126 -0.40 -3.51 12.14
CA ALA A 126 1.02 -3.21 12.26
C ALA A 126 1.41 -2.07 11.32
N THR A 127 2.30 -1.19 11.81
CA THR A 127 2.99 -0.19 10.98
C THR A 127 4.11 -0.88 10.19
N ALA A 128 4.00 -0.86 8.87
CA ALA A 128 4.75 -1.74 7.99
C ALA A 128 6.21 -1.29 7.77
N MET A 129 7.16 -1.96 8.44
CA MET A 129 8.55 -2.01 7.96
C MET A 129 8.69 -2.99 6.76
N SER A 130 7.65 -3.79 6.52
CA SER A 130 7.38 -4.62 5.35
C SER A 130 5.90 -5.01 5.38
N ASP A 131 5.31 -5.43 4.27
CA ASP A 131 3.93 -5.92 4.25
C ASP A 131 3.87 -7.33 4.88
N VAL A 132 3.58 -7.36 6.19
CA VAL A 132 3.54 -8.57 7.02
C VAL A 132 2.34 -9.46 6.70
N ALA A 133 1.23 -8.89 6.26
CA ALA A 133 0.03 -9.67 5.96
C ALA A 133 0.29 -10.62 4.80
N VAL A 134 1.04 -10.16 3.78
CA VAL A 134 1.50 -11.00 2.67
C VAL A 134 2.47 -12.08 3.14
N TRP A 135 3.47 -11.75 3.95
CA TRP A 135 4.44 -12.77 4.40
C TRP A 135 3.78 -13.88 5.20
N VAL A 136 2.90 -13.53 6.14
CA VAL A 136 2.13 -14.52 6.90
C VAL A 136 1.19 -15.30 5.98
N GLY A 137 0.51 -14.62 5.05
CA GLY A 137 -0.39 -15.28 4.09
C GLY A 137 0.35 -16.32 3.25
N ARG A 138 1.57 -16.00 2.82
CA ARG A 138 2.42 -16.92 2.06
C ARG A 138 2.90 -18.11 2.88
N VAL A 139 3.28 -17.91 4.15
CA VAL A 139 3.57 -19.02 5.08
C VAL A 139 2.38 -19.97 5.19
N LEU A 140 1.17 -19.42 5.36
CA LEU A 140 -0.06 -20.21 5.50
C LEU A 140 -0.38 -20.97 4.21
N ILE A 141 -0.15 -20.37 3.03
CA ILE A 141 -0.34 -21.03 1.73
C ILE A 141 0.68 -22.19 1.54
N GLU A 142 1.95 -21.97 1.84
CA GLU A 142 2.96 -23.04 1.77
C GLU A 142 2.64 -24.19 2.71
N ALA A 143 2.12 -23.89 3.92
CA ALA A 143 1.67 -24.90 4.86
C ALA A 143 0.41 -25.64 4.39
N LEU A 144 -0.56 -24.92 3.82
CA LEU A 144 -1.82 -25.48 3.31
C LEU A 144 -1.60 -26.50 2.19
N PHE A 145 -0.61 -26.27 1.32
CA PHE A 145 -0.30 -27.12 0.18
C PHE A 145 1.00 -27.93 0.31
N ASP A 146 1.59 -27.95 1.51
CA ASP A 146 2.89 -28.56 1.83
C ASP A 146 3.96 -28.32 0.75
N SER A 147 4.10 -27.06 0.33
CA SER A 147 5.03 -26.67 -0.73
C SER A 147 6.49 -26.82 -0.29
N GLN A 148 7.34 -27.31 -1.21
CA GLN A 148 8.77 -27.54 -0.95
C GLN A 148 9.62 -27.10 -2.15
N PRO A 149 10.70 -26.33 -1.93
CA PRO A 149 11.24 -25.91 -0.63
C PRO A 149 10.43 -24.78 0.01
N ARG A 150 10.40 -24.77 1.35
CA ARG A 150 9.79 -23.66 2.11
C ARG A 150 10.64 -22.40 2.03
N THR A 151 9.99 -21.27 1.87
CA THR A 151 10.68 -19.97 1.83
C THR A 151 10.97 -19.47 3.24
N ASP A 152 12.16 -18.91 3.47
CA ASP A 152 12.51 -18.28 4.76
C ASP A 152 11.92 -16.86 4.85
N TYR A 153 10.64 -16.78 5.21
CA TYR A 153 9.93 -15.51 5.37
C TYR A 153 10.45 -14.66 6.54
N VAL A 154 11.09 -15.27 7.55
CA VAL A 154 11.71 -14.52 8.65
C VAL A 154 12.93 -13.76 8.14
N LYS A 155 13.77 -14.40 7.33
CA LYS A 155 14.88 -13.73 6.65
C LYS A 155 14.39 -12.61 5.75
N LEU A 156 13.37 -12.86 4.92
CA LEU A 156 12.78 -11.83 4.05
C LEU A 156 12.22 -10.65 4.82
N SER A 157 11.51 -10.88 5.94
CA SER A 157 11.00 -9.79 6.78
C SER A 157 12.12 -8.95 7.38
N ARG A 158 13.22 -9.58 7.86
CA ARG A 158 14.40 -8.85 8.35
C ARG A 158 15.05 -8.03 7.24
N GLU A 159 15.19 -8.60 6.05
CA GLU A 159 15.71 -7.89 4.88
C GLU A 159 14.82 -6.71 4.48
N GLY A 160 13.49 -6.90 4.51
CA GLY A 160 12.51 -5.84 4.25
C GLY A 160 12.66 -4.65 5.18
N LYS A 161 12.86 -4.90 6.48
CA LYS A 161 13.18 -3.85 7.45
C LYS A 161 14.41 -3.03 7.01
N TYR A 162 15.51 -3.69 6.66
CA TYR A 162 16.72 -2.98 6.22
C TYR A 162 16.50 -2.21 4.91
N ARG A 163 15.79 -2.78 3.95
CA ARG A 163 15.44 -2.10 2.69
C ARG A 163 14.57 -0.88 2.92
N LYS A 164 13.59 -0.97 3.83
CA LYS A 164 12.71 0.16 4.18
C LYS A 164 13.50 1.26 4.88
N LEU A 165 14.35 0.93 5.84
CA LEU A 165 15.24 1.90 6.50
C LEU A 165 16.15 2.59 5.49
N LYS A 166 16.76 1.81 4.59
CA LYS A 166 17.59 2.35 3.51
C LYS A 166 16.80 3.27 2.58
N LEU A 167 15.55 2.94 2.26
CA LEU A 167 14.69 3.83 1.45
C LEU A 167 14.51 5.20 2.11
N PHE A 168 14.34 5.24 3.44
CA PHE A 168 14.28 6.50 4.18
C PHE A 168 15.63 7.24 4.18
N GLU A 169 16.74 6.52 4.34
CA GLU A 169 18.09 7.11 4.25
C GLU A 169 18.38 7.69 2.86
N ASP A 170 18.09 6.93 1.80
CA ASP A 170 18.27 7.32 0.41
C ASP A 170 17.41 8.54 0.06
N MET A 171 16.19 8.59 0.56
CA MET A 171 15.32 9.76 0.42
C MET A 171 15.91 10.99 1.13
N GLN A 172 16.36 10.85 2.38
CA GLN A 172 17.01 11.97 3.08
C GLN A 172 18.26 12.45 2.34
N ALA A 173 19.06 11.52 1.82
CA ALA A 173 20.22 11.84 1.00
C ALA A 173 19.83 12.55 -0.31
N SER A 174 18.70 12.18 -0.93
CA SER A 174 18.17 12.87 -2.11
C SER A 174 17.75 14.31 -1.77
N LEU A 175 16.98 14.49 -0.70
CA LEU A 175 16.59 15.83 -0.23
C LEU A 175 17.79 16.70 0.13
N ALA A 176 18.82 16.12 0.74
CA ALA A 176 20.06 16.82 1.07
C ALA A 176 20.82 17.27 -0.20
N LYS A 177 20.81 16.47 -1.27
CA LYS A 177 21.42 16.83 -2.57
C LYS A 177 20.64 17.89 -3.32
N GLU A 178 19.31 17.89 -3.19
CA GLU A 178 18.44 18.90 -3.80
C GLU A 178 18.45 20.23 -3.06
N ARG A 179 18.90 20.22 -1.80
CA ARG A 179 18.94 21.42 -0.96
C ARG A 179 19.94 22.44 -1.53
N ALA A 180 19.46 23.66 -1.73
CA ALA A 180 20.23 24.77 -2.28
C ALA A 180 20.32 25.90 -1.22
N PRO A 181 21.23 25.81 -0.25
CA PRO A 181 21.31 26.73 0.90
C PRO A 181 21.62 28.18 0.51
N GLU A 182 22.11 28.41 -0.70
CA GLU A 182 22.36 29.74 -1.27
C GLU A 182 21.08 30.46 -1.71
N THR A 183 20.02 29.71 -1.98
CA THR A 183 18.72 30.26 -2.35
C THR A 183 17.96 30.68 -1.09
N ARG A 184 17.01 31.60 -1.25
CA ARG A 184 16.12 32.03 -0.16
C ARG A 184 14.68 31.99 -0.64
N PRO A 185 13.73 31.59 0.21
CA PRO A 185 12.33 31.76 -0.10
C PRO A 185 11.97 33.24 -0.10
N LEU A 186 10.76 33.55 -0.55
CA LEU A 186 10.10 34.83 -0.24
C LEU A 186 9.93 34.98 1.29
N SER A 187 9.44 36.15 1.72
CA SER A 187 9.05 36.31 3.14
C SER A 187 8.11 35.19 3.55
N LEU A 188 8.32 34.60 4.74
CA LEU A 188 7.50 33.47 5.20
C LEU A 188 6.00 33.83 5.27
N ASP A 189 5.68 35.10 5.54
CA ASP A 189 4.31 35.64 5.50
C ASP A 189 3.59 35.39 4.16
N ALA A 190 4.34 35.33 3.05
CA ALA A 190 3.78 35.10 1.72
C ALA A 190 3.22 33.68 1.55
N TYR A 191 3.61 32.74 2.41
CA TYR A 191 3.16 31.35 2.39
C TYR A 191 2.13 31.06 3.48
N VAL A 192 1.74 32.05 4.29
CA VAL A 192 0.71 31.87 5.34
C VAL A 192 -0.67 31.96 4.69
N GLY A 193 -1.51 30.95 4.92
CA GLY A 193 -2.86 30.95 4.39
C GLY A 193 -3.45 29.55 4.17
N LYS A 194 -4.65 29.54 3.58
CA LYS A 194 -5.39 28.33 3.25
C LYS A 194 -5.31 28.04 1.75
N TYR A 195 -4.82 26.87 1.42
CA TYR A 195 -4.67 26.35 0.07
C TYR A 195 -5.70 25.25 -0.13
N ALA A 196 -6.71 25.52 -0.93
CA ALA A 196 -7.75 24.55 -1.23
C ALA A 196 -7.56 24.00 -2.64
N ASN A 197 -7.84 22.71 -2.83
CA ASN A 197 -8.04 22.19 -4.18
C ASN A 197 -9.31 22.80 -4.81
N GLN A 198 -9.47 22.67 -6.13
CA GLN A 198 -10.61 23.27 -6.86
C GLN A 198 -11.99 22.86 -6.30
N THR A 199 -12.09 21.68 -5.69
CA THR A 199 -13.34 21.19 -5.09
C THR A 199 -13.57 21.66 -3.66
N HIS A 200 -12.61 22.35 -3.06
CA HIS A 200 -12.55 22.74 -1.64
C HIS A 200 -12.73 21.59 -0.64
N LYS A 201 -12.58 20.33 -1.08
CA LYS A 201 -12.69 19.15 -0.21
C LYS A 201 -11.40 18.86 0.55
N PHE A 202 -10.29 19.40 0.06
CA PHE A 202 -8.97 19.24 0.65
C PHE A 202 -8.33 20.61 0.79
N VAL A 203 -8.06 20.99 2.03
CA VAL A 203 -7.48 22.28 2.42
C VAL A 203 -6.20 21.99 3.17
N LEU A 204 -5.12 22.66 2.76
CA LEU A 204 -3.90 22.79 3.52
C LEU A 204 -3.90 24.17 4.15
N GLU A 205 -3.56 24.26 5.43
CA GLU A 205 -3.36 25.55 6.09
C GLU A 205 -1.91 25.65 6.50
N SER A 206 -1.23 26.69 6.02
CA SER A 206 0.14 27.04 6.40
C SER A 206 0.10 28.21 7.36
N SER A 207 0.85 28.09 8.46
CA SER A 207 0.97 29.09 9.51
C SER A 207 2.39 29.10 10.06
N PHE A 208 2.72 30.13 10.83
CA PHE A 208 3.94 30.11 11.64
C PHE A 208 3.90 28.95 12.64
N ASP A 209 5.06 28.36 12.90
CA ASP A 209 5.25 27.40 13.97
C ASP A 209 5.02 28.12 15.31
N PRO A 210 4.10 27.64 16.18
CA PRO A 210 3.86 28.24 17.49
C PRO A 210 5.11 28.31 18.38
N ASP A 211 6.05 27.38 18.19
CA ASP A 211 7.26 27.25 19.01
C ASP A 211 8.50 27.90 18.35
N ASP A 212 8.39 28.30 17.07
CA ASP A 212 9.48 28.90 16.30
C ASP A 212 8.95 29.91 15.25
N SER A 213 8.99 31.20 15.59
CA SER A 213 8.47 32.27 14.72
C SER A 213 9.19 32.41 13.37
N ASP A 214 10.36 31.79 13.21
CA ASP A 214 11.13 31.79 11.96
C ASP A 214 10.89 30.52 11.12
N SER A 215 9.90 29.71 11.51
CA SER A 215 9.52 28.48 10.80
C SER A 215 8.03 28.46 10.46
N LEU A 216 7.70 27.69 9.42
CA LEU A 216 6.32 27.42 9.04
C LEU A 216 5.95 25.99 9.39
N VAL A 217 4.68 25.78 9.67
CA VAL A 217 4.03 24.48 9.73
C VAL A 217 2.87 24.48 8.75
N PHE A 218 2.47 23.30 8.29
CA PHE A 218 1.20 23.15 7.61
C PHE A 218 0.35 22.05 8.26
N SER A 219 -0.96 22.19 8.12
CA SER A 219 -1.93 21.20 8.58
C SER A 219 -2.91 20.78 7.50
N PHE A 220 -3.25 19.50 7.49
CA PHE A 220 -4.33 18.99 6.66
C PHE A 220 -5.68 19.31 7.31
N GLN A 221 -6.58 19.94 6.55
CA GLN A 221 -7.94 20.28 6.96
C GLN A 221 -8.01 21.14 8.25
N SER A 222 -6.99 21.97 8.49
CA SER A 222 -6.87 22.78 9.71
C SER A 222 -6.83 21.94 11.01
N LEU A 223 -6.44 20.66 10.91
CA LEU A 223 -6.37 19.76 12.06
C LEU A 223 -5.00 19.87 12.72
N THR A 224 -4.98 20.32 13.97
CA THR A 224 -3.76 20.42 14.78
C THR A 224 -3.09 19.06 15.03
N SER A 225 -3.85 17.96 14.98
CA SER A 225 -3.32 16.59 15.06
C SER A 225 -2.59 16.11 13.81
N GLN A 226 -2.64 16.89 12.71
CA GLN A 226 -1.99 16.58 11.44
C GLN A 226 -1.15 17.77 10.99
N CYS A 227 -0.34 18.28 11.91
CA CYS A 227 0.55 19.42 11.72
C CYS A 227 1.97 18.94 11.41
N TYR A 228 2.63 19.56 10.44
CA TYR A 228 3.95 19.16 9.97
C TYR A 228 4.81 20.39 9.73
N ARG A 229 6.04 20.37 10.24
CA ARG A 229 7.01 21.44 10.03
C ARG A 229 7.47 21.49 8.58
N LEU A 230 7.46 22.69 8.01
CA LEU A 230 8.00 23.00 6.68
C LEU A 230 9.45 23.44 6.83
N ARG A 231 10.34 22.81 6.06
CA ARG A 231 11.77 23.12 6.02
C ARG A 231 12.13 23.56 4.60
N HIS A 232 12.83 24.69 4.49
CA HIS A 232 13.25 25.21 3.20
C HIS A 232 14.18 24.21 2.49
N LEU A 233 13.86 23.91 1.23
CA LEU A 233 14.64 23.03 0.37
C LEU A 233 15.46 23.85 -0.63
N ARG A 234 14.79 24.66 -1.46
CA ARG A 234 15.40 25.57 -2.44
C ARG A 234 14.37 26.58 -2.93
N ASP A 235 14.78 27.77 -3.34
CA ASP A 235 13.89 28.81 -3.89
C ASP A 235 12.62 28.96 -3.03
N ASN A 236 11.43 28.81 -3.62
CA ASN A 236 10.12 28.83 -2.94
C ASN A 236 9.60 27.42 -2.57
N VAL A 237 10.47 26.42 -2.51
CA VAL A 237 10.14 25.01 -2.26
C VAL A 237 10.49 24.63 -0.84
N PHE A 238 9.53 23.97 -0.19
CA PHE A 238 9.65 23.45 1.16
C PHE A 238 9.42 21.94 1.17
N GLU A 239 10.03 21.25 2.12
CA GLU A 239 9.80 19.84 2.41
C GLU A 239 9.25 19.67 3.83
N TRP A 240 8.50 18.59 4.03
CA TRP A 240 7.94 18.19 5.32
C TRP A 240 8.11 16.70 5.59
N ALA A 241 9.11 16.10 4.95
CA ALA A 241 9.37 14.68 5.04
C ALA A 241 9.52 14.28 6.52
N GLN A 242 8.74 13.29 6.95
CA GLN A 242 8.89 12.73 8.29
C GLN A 242 10.24 12.00 8.34
N ILE A 243 11.18 12.50 9.14
CA ILE A 243 12.43 11.80 9.39
C ILE A 243 12.22 10.83 10.55
N ILE A 244 12.91 9.70 10.52
CA ILE A 244 12.76 8.59 11.50
C ILE A 244 12.92 9.06 12.96
N TRP A 245 13.61 10.19 13.17
CA TRP A 245 13.86 10.77 14.49
C TRP A 245 12.75 11.72 14.98
N ASP A 246 11.83 12.16 14.11
CA ASP A 246 10.66 12.99 14.48
C ASP A 246 9.50 12.14 15.04
N ILE A 247 9.62 10.80 14.98
CA ILE A 247 8.57 9.85 15.40
C ILE A 247 8.24 9.96 16.90
N ASP A 248 9.19 10.43 17.71
CA ASP A 248 8.98 10.63 19.15
C ASP A 248 8.31 11.98 19.48
N GLU A 249 8.24 12.92 18.52
CA GLU A 249 7.74 14.29 18.73
C GLU A 249 6.31 14.54 18.18
N ILE A 250 5.74 13.60 17.42
CA ILE A 250 4.40 13.75 16.83
C ILE A 250 3.42 12.75 17.46
N PRO A 251 2.18 13.16 17.83
CA PRO A 251 1.23 12.27 18.49
C PRO A 251 0.76 11.16 17.55
N HIS A 252 1.36 9.98 17.66
CA HIS A 252 0.90 8.61 17.31
C HIS A 252 0.05 8.36 16.05
N SER A 253 -0.11 9.32 15.13
CA SER A 253 -0.78 9.12 13.85
C SER A 253 0.25 8.65 12.84
N GLY A 254 0.51 7.34 12.86
CA GLY A 254 1.38 6.69 11.89
C GLY A 254 0.94 6.99 10.45
N GLY A 255 1.81 7.65 9.70
CA GLY A 255 1.63 7.89 8.28
C GLY A 255 2.72 8.80 7.75
N VAL A 256 3.52 8.30 6.82
CA VAL A 256 4.44 9.11 6.03
C VAL A 256 3.80 9.30 4.67
N ILE A 257 3.35 10.53 4.38
CA ILE A 257 2.84 10.92 3.05
C ILE A 257 3.95 11.71 2.37
N PHE A 258 4.50 11.17 1.29
CA PHE A 258 5.33 11.94 0.37
C PHE A 258 4.43 12.43 -0.77
N SER A 259 4.20 13.72 -0.83
CA SER A 259 3.82 14.37 -2.08
C SER A 259 4.82 15.48 -2.35
N ARG A 260 5.17 15.67 -3.61
CA ARG A 260 5.92 16.84 -4.07
C ARG A 260 4.89 17.91 -4.36
N LEU A 261 4.93 19.04 -3.65
CA LEU A 261 4.11 20.20 -4.03
C LEU A 261 4.97 21.06 -4.95
N ASP A 262 4.66 21.04 -6.25
CA ASP A 262 5.25 21.95 -7.23
C ASP A 262 4.30 23.15 -7.43
N GLU A 263 4.82 24.38 -7.38
CA GLU A 263 4.02 25.62 -7.50
C GLU A 263 3.23 25.70 -8.81
N GLN A 264 3.67 25.01 -9.86
CA GLN A 264 2.97 24.96 -11.15
C GLN A 264 1.63 24.23 -11.08
N GLU A 265 1.50 23.18 -10.27
CA GLU A 265 0.24 22.42 -10.15
C GLU A 265 -0.86 23.20 -9.42
N LEU A 266 -0.51 24.26 -8.68
CA LEU A 266 -1.47 25.13 -7.99
C LEU A 266 -1.96 26.31 -8.86
N ARG A 267 -1.26 26.64 -9.95
CA ARG A 267 -1.56 27.83 -10.78
C ARG A 267 -2.44 27.56 -12.00
N GLU A 268 -2.66 26.31 -12.41
CA GLU A 268 -3.51 25.99 -13.57
C GLU A 268 -5.03 26.13 -13.31
N GLY A 269 -5.44 26.79 -12.23
CA GLY A 269 -6.84 26.97 -11.85
C GLY A 269 -7.36 28.41 -11.85
N SER A 270 -6.64 29.37 -12.42
CA SER A 270 -7.10 30.76 -12.50
C SER A 270 -7.24 31.25 -13.94
N GLU A 271 -8.30 30.80 -14.62
CA GLU A 271 -9.03 31.56 -15.65
C GLU A 271 -10.53 31.42 -15.42
#